data_AF-A0A3B9IMQ3-F1
#
_entry.id   AF-A0A3B9IMQ3-F1
#
_cell.length_a   1.000
_cell.length_b   1.000
_cell.length_c   1.000
_cell.angle_alpha   90.00
_cell.angle_beta   90.00
_cell.angle_gamma   90.00
#
_symmetry.space_group_name_H-M   'P 1'
#
loop_
_entity.id
_entity.type
_entity.pdbx_description
1 polymer ?
#
loop_
_entity_poly.entity_id
_entity_poly.type
_entity_poly.pdbx_seq_one_letter_code
_entity_poly.pdbx_strand_id
1 'polypeptide(L)'
;DADPERLAEARARGIARLLHGARQHRIALMCAERDPLDCHRFHLVSPLLRAAGAQLVHLTPDGGAESDGAALERLARSRPAPAAIGDLFGS
;
A
#
# COMPACT_ATOMS: atom_id res chain seq x y z
N ASP A 1 6.73 3.50 25.40
CA ASP A 1 7.22 3.71 24.03
C ASP A 1 7.49 2.39 23.32
N ALA A 2 7.15 2.30 22.03
CA ALA A 2 7.39 1.10 21.25
C ALA A 2 8.82 1.13 20.68
N ASP A 3 9.59 0.09 20.97
CA ASP A 3 10.93 -0.13 20.44
C ASP A 3 10.90 -0.29 18.90
N PRO A 4 11.62 0.57 18.14
CA PRO A 4 11.67 0.52 16.68
C PRO A 4 12.12 -0.84 16.13
N GLU A 5 13.07 -1.53 16.76
CA GLU A 5 13.57 -2.82 16.29
C GLU A 5 12.49 -3.89 16.41
N ARG A 6 11.82 -3.94 17.58
CA ARG A 6 10.69 -4.86 17.79
C ARG A 6 9.56 -4.62 16.80
N LEU A 7 9.32 -3.37 16.43
CA LEU A 7 8.29 -3.03 15.44
C LEU A 7 8.70 -3.44 14.02
N ALA A 8 9.97 -3.25 13.64
CA ALA A 8 10.50 -3.72 12.36
C ALA A 8 10.39 -5.25 12.24
N GLU A 9 10.77 -5.96 13.30
CA GLU A 9 10.68 -7.41 13.35
C GLU A 9 9.22 -7.90 13.26
N ALA A 10 8.29 -7.25 13.96
CA ALA A 10 6.87 -7.57 13.88
C ALA A 10 6.30 -7.37 12.47
N ARG A 11 6.69 -6.30 11.77
CA ARG A 11 6.31 -6.07 10.36
C ARG A 11 6.86 -7.16 9.46
N ALA A 12 8.15 -7.48 9.56
CA ALA A 12 8.78 -8.52 8.74
C ALA A 12 8.09 -9.88 8.92
N ARG A 13 7.83 -10.28 10.18
CA ARG A 13 7.08 -11.51 10.48
C ARG A 13 5.66 -11.48 9.92
N GLY A 14 4.97 -10.34 10.02
CA GLY A 14 3.63 -10.16 9.47
C GLY A 14 3.59 -10.37 7.96
N ILE A 15 4.52 -9.75 7.22
CA ILE A 15 4.64 -9.91 5.77
C ILE A 15 4.98 -11.35 5.40
N ALA A 16 5.95 -11.98 6.06
CA ALA A 16 6.32 -13.37 5.83
C ALA A 16 5.12 -14.32 6.03
N ARG A 17 4.32 -14.09 7.07
CA ARG A 17 3.10 -14.87 7.35
C ARG A 17 2.06 -14.72 6.24
N LEU A 18 1.85 -13.50 5.73
CA LEU A 18 0.93 -13.26 4.62
C LEU A 18 1.38 -13.98 3.35
N LEU A 19 2.66 -13.87 2.99
CA LEU A 19 3.22 -14.53 1.81
C LEU A 19 3.13 -16.05 1.93
N HIS A 20 3.46 -16.61 3.10
CA HIS A 20 3.33 -18.04 3.35
C HIS A 20 1.88 -18.51 3.16
N GLY A 21 0.93 -17.82 3.80
CA GLY A 21 -0.49 -18.17 3.71
C GLY A 21 -1.06 -18.00 2.29
N ALA A 22 -0.58 -17.02 1.52
CA ALA A 22 -1.01 -16.78 0.15
C ALA A 22 -0.67 -17.94 -0.81
N ARG A 23 0.31 -18.78 -0.46
CA ARG A 23 0.64 -20.01 -1.24
C ARG A 23 -0.41 -21.10 -1.08
N GLN A 24 -1.20 -21.06 -0.02
CA GLN A 24 -2.18 -22.10 0.33
C GLN A 24 -3.62 -21.58 0.25
N HIS A 25 -3.80 -20.26 0.36
CA HIS A 25 -5.10 -19.63 0.47
C HIS A 25 -5.18 -18.35 -0.38
N ARG A 26 -6.39 -18.01 -0.80
CA ARG A 26 -6.70 -16.68 -1.33
C ARG A 26 -6.94 -15.74 -0.15
N ILE A 27 -5.97 -14.88 0.14
CA ILE A 27 -6.06 -13.95 1.28
C ILE A 27 -6.62 -12.61 0.81
N ALA A 28 -7.68 -12.14 1.47
CA ALA A 28 -8.20 -10.79 1.33
C ALA A 28 -7.86 -9.97 2.60
N LEU A 29 -7.18 -8.83 2.43
CA LEU A 29 -6.86 -7.90 3.52
C LEU A 29 -7.85 -6.74 3.53
N MET A 30 -8.89 -6.81 4.36
CA MET A 30 -9.96 -5.79 4.39
C MET A 30 -9.76 -4.68 5.43
N CYS A 31 -9.85 -3.42 5.03
CA CYS A 31 -9.86 -2.23 5.88
C CYS A 31 -11.27 -1.60 5.93
N ALA A 32 -11.47 -0.52 6.69
CA ALA A 32 -12.78 0.14 6.79
C ALA A 32 -13.04 1.12 5.63
N GLU A 33 -11.98 1.53 4.95
CA GLU A 33 -11.98 2.46 3.84
C GLU A 33 -12.50 1.79 2.56
N ARG A 34 -13.31 2.53 1.80
CA ARG A 34 -13.96 2.03 0.58
C ARG A 34 -13.05 2.07 -0.64
N ASP A 35 -12.20 3.08 -0.77
CA ASP A 35 -11.25 3.25 -1.89
C ASP A 35 -9.84 2.83 -1.46
N PRO A 36 -9.12 2.03 -2.27
CA PRO A 36 -7.73 1.69 -2.01
C PRO A 36 -6.83 2.91 -1.76
N LEU A 37 -7.01 4.02 -2.50
CA LEU A 37 -6.19 5.23 -2.34
C LEU A 37 -6.44 5.98 -1.04
N ASP A 38 -7.56 5.73 -0.37
CA ASP A 38 -7.86 6.26 0.96
C ASP A 38 -7.49 5.27 2.08
N CYS A 39 -7.25 4.00 1.74
CA CYS A 39 -6.92 2.96 2.71
C CYS A 39 -5.46 3.07 3.18
N HIS A 40 -5.28 3.17 4.49
CA HIS A 40 -3.96 3.14 5.12
C HIS A 40 -3.11 1.92 4.74
N ARG A 41 -3.73 0.78 4.39
CA ARG A 41 -3.01 -0.43 3.95
C ARG A 41 -2.41 -0.29 2.57
N PHE A 42 -3.05 0.45 1.68
CA PHE A 42 -2.45 0.75 0.38
C PHE A 42 -1.16 1.53 0.53
N HIS A 43 -1.12 2.48 1.46
CA HIS A 43 0.06 3.32 1.69
C HIS A 43 1.14 2.62 2.52
N LEU A 44 0.76 1.77 3.47
CA LEU A 44 1.71 1.20 4.45
C LEU A 44 2.08 -0.26 4.20
N VAL A 45 1.14 -1.09 3.71
CA VAL A 45 1.30 -2.54 3.61
C VAL A 45 1.59 -2.97 2.18
N SER A 46 0.86 -2.43 1.19
CA SER A 46 1.07 -2.76 -0.23
C SER A 46 2.51 -2.54 -0.70
N PRO A 47 3.24 -1.47 -0.31
CA PRO A 47 4.64 -1.31 -0.72
C PRO A 47 5.54 -2.43 -0.22
N LEU A 48 5.32 -2.90 1.01
CA LEU A 48 6.09 -4.00 1.60
C LEU A 48 5.80 -5.33 0.90
N LEU A 49 4.53 -5.61 0.61
CA LEU A 49 4.13 -6.83 -0.11
C LEU A 49 4.64 -6.81 -1.57
N ARG A 50 4.55 -5.67 -2.25
CA ARG A 50 5.07 -5.46 -3.60
C ARG A 50 6.58 -5.65 -3.65
N ALA A 51 7.32 -5.06 -2.71
CA ALA A 51 8.77 -5.24 -2.60
C ALA A 51 9.16 -6.70 -2.35
N ALA A 52 8.29 -7.47 -1.68
CA ALA A 52 8.46 -8.90 -1.48
C ALA A 52 7.95 -9.77 -2.66
N GLY A 53 7.57 -9.17 -3.80
CA GLY A 53 7.17 -9.86 -5.02
C GLY A 53 5.72 -10.33 -5.05
N ALA A 54 4.87 -9.89 -4.12
CA ALA A 54 3.45 -10.24 -4.15
C ALA A 54 2.72 -9.55 -5.31
N GLN A 55 1.86 -10.31 -6.00
CA GLN A 55 0.87 -9.74 -6.91
C GLN A 55 -0.34 -9.26 -6.10
N LEU A 56 -0.63 -7.97 -6.19
CA LEU A 56 -1.68 -7.31 -5.43
C LEU A 56 -2.83 -6.89 -6.34
N VAL A 57 -4.04 -7.12 -5.84
CA VAL A 57 -5.30 -6.73 -6.47
C VAL A 57 -6.12 -6.02 -5.41
N HIS A 58 -6.64 -4.84 -5.74
CA HIS A 58 -7.42 -4.01 -4.85
C HIS A 58 -8.90 -4.10 -5.20
N LEU A 59 -9.76 -4.34 -4.21
CA LEU A 59 -11.20 -4.32 -4.41
C LEU A 59 -11.67 -2.89 -4.60
N THR A 60 -12.45 -2.64 -5.65
CA THR A 60 -12.92 -1.30 -5.96
C THR A 60 -14.29 -1.04 -5.36
N PRO A 61 -14.63 0.24 -5.14
CA PRO A 61 -15.90 0.64 -4.57
C PRO A 61 -17.15 0.16 -5.33
N ASP A 62 -17.00 -0.11 -6.63
CA ASP A 62 -18.07 -0.52 -7.55
C ASP A 62 -18.23 -2.05 -7.62
N GLY A 63 -17.59 -2.78 -6.70
CA GLY A 63 -17.62 -4.25 -6.64
C GLY A 63 -16.64 -4.94 -7.59
N GLY A 64 -15.79 -4.16 -8.27
CA GLY A 64 -14.75 -4.66 -9.15
C GLY A 64 -13.42 -4.88 -8.43
N ALA A 65 -12.37 -5.00 -9.23
CA ALA A 65 -11.01 -5.07 -8.75
C ALA A 65 -10.05 -4.35 -9.70
N GLU A 66 -9.04 -3.68 -9.16
CA GLU A 66 -7.97 -3.05 -9.93
C GLU A 66 -6.61 -3.66 -9.58
N SER A 67 -5.68 -3.69 -10.54
CA SER A 67 -4.32 -4.10 -10.24
C SER A 67 -3.63 -3.03 -9.42
N ASP A 68 -2.64 -3.44 -8.63
CA ASP A 68 -1.85 -2.51 -7.85
C ASP A 68 -1.08 -1.47 -8.70
N GLY A 69 -0.67 -1.85 -9.92
CA GLY A 69 -0.13 -0.90 -10.90
C GLY A 69 -1.15 0.15 -11.34
N ALA A 70 -2.37 -0.26 -11.66
CA ALA A 70 -3.44 0.67 -12.05
C ALA A 70 -3.80 1.64 -10.91
N ALA A 71 -3.83 1.15 -9.66
CA ALA A 71 -4.03 2.00 -8.49
C ALA A 71 -2.89 3.02 -8.32
N LEU A 72 -1.63 2.62 -8.52
CA LEU A 72 -0.48 3.54 -8.48
C LEU A 72 -0.56 4.60 -9.58
N GLU A 73 -0.95 4.23 -10.80
CA GLU A 73 -1.17 5.19 -11.88
C GLU A 73 -2.29 6.18 -11.55
N ARG A 74 -3.38 5.70 -10.92
CA ARG A 74 -4.48 6.56 -10.44
C ARG A 74 -4.01 7.52 -9.35
N LEU A 75 -3.18 7.06 -8.42
CA LEU A 75 -2.55 7.91 -7.41
C LEU A 75 -1.65 8.98 -8.04
N ALA A 76 -0.85 8.62 -9.05
CA ALA A 76 0.04 9.55 -9.74
C ALA A 76 -0.74 10.66 -10.47
N ARG A 77 -1.95 10.35 -10.98
CA ARG A 77 -2.84 11.35 -11.60
C ARG A 77 -3.57 12.24 -10.58
N SER A 78 -3.87 11.71 -9.39
CA SER A 78 -4.62 12.45 -8.36
C SER A 78 -3.75 13.38 -7.53
N ARG A 79 -2.46 13.08 -7.40
CA ARG A 79 -1.49 14.04 -6.87
C ARG A 79 -1.09 15.02 -7.96
N PRO A 80 -1.21 16.34 -7.75
CA PRO A 80 -0.52 17.28 -8.63
C PRO A 80 0.96 16.91 -8.63
N ALA A 81 1.60 16.96 -9.81
CA ALA A 81 3.05 16.93 -9.89
C ALA A 81 3.58 17.92 -8.84
N PRO A 82 4.66 17.60 -8.09
CA PRO A 82 5.26 18.58 -7.21
C PRO A 82 5.46 19.82 -8.07
N ALA A 83 4.71 20.90 -7.76
CA ALA A 83 5.05 22.20 -8.32
C ALA A 83 6.54 22.31 -8.07
N ALA A 84 7.34 22.56 -9.12
CA ALA A 84 8.74 22.87 -8.92
C ALA A 84 8.76 23.85 -7.76
N ILE A 85 9.34 23.44 -6.63
CA ILE A 85 9.48 24.30 -5.48
C ILE A 85 10.55 25.30 -5.95
N GLY A 86 10.14 26.25 -6.79
CA GLY A 86 10.74 27.56 -6.82
C GLY A 86 10.66 28.05 -5.38
N ASP A 87 11.78 28.54 -4.88
CA ASP A 87 12.00 28.87 -3.49
C ASP A 87 10.72 29.39 -2.83
N LEU A 88 10.09 28.53 -2.02
CA LEU A 88 8.85 28.91 -1.33
C LEU A 88 9.10 30.10 -0.36
N PHE A 89 10.38 30.40 -0.14
CA PHE A 89 10.92 31.59 0.48
C PHE A 89 11.84 32.25 -0.54
N GLY A 90 11.26 33.09 -1.40
CA GLY A 90 11.97 33.92 -2.37
C GLY A 90 13.29 34.48 -1.81
N SER A 91 14.34 34.41 -2.62
CA SER A 91 15.58 35.18 -2.42
C SER A 91 15.32 36.67 -2.23
#